data_AF-A0A7X2P8V1-F1
#
_entry.id   AF-A0A7X2P8V1-F1
#
_cell.length_a   1.000
_cell.length_b   1.000
_cell.length_c   1.000
_cell.angle_alpha   90.00
_cell.angle_beta   90.00
_cell.angle_gamma   90.00
#
_symmetry.space_group_name_H-M   'P 1'
#
loop_
_entity.id
_entity.type
_entity.pdbx_description
1 polymer ?
#
loop_
_entity_poly.entity_id
_entity_poly.type
_entity_poly.pdbx_seq_one_letter_code
_entity_poly.pdbx_strand_id
1 'polypeptide(L)'
;MEYRQYQNVYVVRLDRGELVVDKLQELVQKEHISLAKIEGLGAADFLKAGLYDVETREFKCKEFHEPLEILSLIGNVTVMDGKPYFHIHIAVSDEQQRAWGGHLKEARIGGTGEIFLTVLDGTVGRMQDRIGNTGLNIFSFS
;
A
#
# COMPACT_ATOMS: atom_id res chain seq x y z
N MET A 1 5.48 0.80 15.36
CA MET A 1 5.69 1.86 14.36
C MET A 1 6.37 3.03 15.02
N GLU A 2 7.50 3.43 14.46
CA GLU A 2 8.17 4.70 14.74
C GLU A 2 8.38 5.46 13.42
N TYR A 3 8.35 6.79 13.44
CA TYR A 3 8.63 7.57 12.24
C TYR A 3 9.22 8.94 12.56
N ARG A 4 9.85 9.54 11.56
CA ARG A 4 10.31 10.94 11.58
C ARG A 4 10.03 11.60 10.25
N GLN A 5 9.73 12.88 10.29
CA GLN A 5 9.61 13.71 9.10
C GLN A 5 10.93 14.40 8.78
N TYR A 6 11.33 14.35 7.51
CA TYR A 6 12.44 15.10 6.94
C TYR A 6 11.92 15.83 5.70
N GLN A 7 11.84 17.16 5.76
CA GLN A 7 11.19 17.97 4.71
C GLN A 7 9.77 17.46 4.42
N ASN A 8 9.47 17.09 3.17
CA ASN A 8 8.20 16.53 2.74
C ASN A 8 8.15 14.98 2.80
N VAL A 9 9.13 14.32 3.43
CA VAL A 9 9.21 12.86 3.48
C VAL A 9 9.05 12.36 4.91
N TYR A 10 8.14 11.42 5.12
CA TYR A 10 8.05 10.64 6.36
C TYR A 10 8.82 9.34 6.19
N VAL A 11 9.81 9.12 7.05
CA VAL A 11 10.59 7.88 7.13
C VAL A 11 10.03 7.05 8.26
N VAL A 12 9.49 5.88 7.93
CA VAL A 12 8.68 5.04 8.81
C VAL A 12 9.35 3.68 8.98
N ARG A 13 9.46 3.25 10.24
CA ARG A 13 9.79 1.87 10.62
C ARG A 13 8.53 1.20 11.16
N LEU A 14 8.18 0.07 10.56
CA LEU A 14 7.18 -0.85 11.08
C LEU A 14 7.87 -2.02 11.78
N ASP A 15 7.34 -2.39 12.93
CA ASP A 15 7.88 -3.44 13.79
C ASP A 15 7.15 -4.77 13.53
N ARG A 16 7.79 -5.87 13.92
CA ARG A 16 7.21 -7.21 13.80
C ARG A 16 5.81 -7.29 14.42
N GLY A 17 4.88 -7.92 13.70
CA GLY A 17 3.48 -8.10 14.10
C GLY A 17 2.55 -6.98 13.62
N GLU A 18 3.08 -5.87 13.12
CA GLU A 18 2.26 -4.76 12.64
C GLU A 18 1.73 -5.00 11.22
N LEU A 19 0.49 -4.56 10.97
CA LEU A 19 -0.13 -4.57 9.65
C LEU A 19 0.25 -3.30 8.89
N VAL A 20 0.82 -3.47 7.68
CA VAL A 20 1.38 -2.38 6.88
C VAL A 20 0.32 -1.31 6.59
N VAL A 21 -0.82 -1.70 6.03
CA VAL A 21 -1.86 -0.75 5.61
C VAL A 21 -2.47 -0.03 6.81
N ASP A 22 -2.69 -0.72 7.92
CA ASP A 22 -3.26 -0.13 9.13
C ASP A 22 -2.34 0.93 9.74
N LYS A 23 -1.04 0.65 9.84
CA LYS A 23 -0.07 1.62 10.38
C LYS A 23 0.15 2.82 9.46
N LEU A 24 0.13 2.60 8.14
CA LEU A 24 0.14 3.70 7.19
C LEU A 24 -1.14 4.54 7.28
N GLN A 25 -2.30 3.92 7.47
CA GLN A 25 -3.58 4.61 7.68
C GLN A 25 -3.55 5.48 8.94
N GLU A 26 -3.05 4.95 10.06
CA GLU A 26 -2.86 5.70 11.32
C GLU A 26 -1.97 6.93 11.10
N LEU A 27 -0.82 6.76 10.43
CA LEU A 27 0.11 7.86 10.13
C LEU A 27 -0.53 8.94 9.25
N VAL A 28 -1.13 8.53 8.13
CA VAL A 28 -1.72 9.45 7.15
C VAL A 28 -2.87 10.25 7.74
N GLN A 29 -3.68 9.64 8.61
CA GLN A 29 -4.74 10.35 9.33
C GLN A 29 -4.16 11.32 10.36
N LYS A 30 -3.19 10.87 11.16
CA LYS A 30 -2.57 11.70 12.21
C LYS A 30 -1.91 12.96 11.65
N GLU A 31 -1.20 12.80 10.53
CA GLU A 31 -0.45 13.88 9.88
C GLU A 31 -1.25 14.59 8.78
N HIS A 32 -2.54 14.26 8.62
CA HIS A 32 -3.46 14.89 7.66
C HIS A 32 -2.95 14.86 6.21
N ILE A 33 -2.35 13.75 5.77
CA ILE A 33 -1.75 13.60 4.45
C ILE A 33 -2.85 13.28 3.42
N SER A 34 -3.03 14.15 2.41
CA SER A 34 -4.01 13.98 1.33
C SER A 34 -3.43 13.39 0.05
N LEU A 35 -2.12 13.54 -0.18
CA LEU A 35 -1.43 13.09 -1.38
C LEU A 35 0.02 12.71 -1.06
N ALA A 36 0.39 11.45 -1.32
CA ALA A 36 1.76 10.99 -1.14
C ALA A 36 2.11 9.81 -2.05
N LYS A 37 3.40 9.64 -2.33
CA LYS A 37 3.97 8.41 -2.89
C LYS A 37 4.45 7.52 -1.74
N ILE A 38 4.33 6.21 -1.90
CA ILE A 38 4.78 5.20 -0.94
C ILE A 38 5.84 4.35 -1.63
N GLU A 39 6.99 4.21 -0.99
CA GLU A 39 8.09 3.34 -1.41
C GLU A 39 8.66 2.63 -0.19
N GLY A 40 8.89 1.33 -0.25
CA GLY A 40 9.44 0.60 0.89
C GLY A 40 9.87 -0.82 0.58
N LEU A 41 10.49 -1.42 1.59
CA LEU A 41 11.00 -2.80 1.62
C LEU A 41 10.94 -3.35 3.05
N GLY A 42 11.28 -4.62 3.25
CA GLY A 42 11.26 -5.23 4.57
C GLY A 42 11.02 -6.73 4.54
N ALA A 43 10.46 -7.28 5.61
CA ALA A 43 10.10 -8.70 5.70
C ALA A 43 8.69 -8.88 6.26
N ALA A 44 7.93 -9.81 5.67
CA ALA A 44 6.59 -10.19 6.08
C ALA A 44 6.55 -11.64 6.60
N ASP A 45 5.60 -11.96 7.49
CA ASP A 45 5.27 -13.34 7.87
C ASP A 45 3.83 -13.74 7.50
N PHE A 46 3.09 -12.79 6.92
CA PHE A 46 1.80 -13.00 6.29
C PHE A 46 1.60 -11.99 5.16
N LEU A 47 1.06 -12.46 4.04
CA LEU A 47 0.69 -11.62 2.90
C LEU A 47 -0.64 -12.09 2.29
N LYS A 48 -1.50 -11.13 1.96
CA LYS A 48 -2.64 -11.29 1.06
C LYS A 48 -2.53 -10.28 -0.08
N ALA A 49 -2.33 -10.77 -1.29
CA ALA A 49 -2.26 -9.94 -2.50
C ALA A 49 -2.98 -10.61 -3.67
N GLY A 50 -3.43 -9.82 -4.64
CA GLY A 50 -4.21 -10.36 -5.75
C GLY A 50 -4.24 -9.51 -7.00
N LEU A 51 -4.87 -10.08 -8.03
CA LEU A 51 -5.19 -9.40 -9.27
C LEU A 51 -6.69 -9.12 -9.31
N TYR A 52 -7.06 -7.91 -9.74
CA TYR A 52 -8.45 -7.58 -10.01
C TYR A 52 -8.84 -8.07 -11.40
N ASP A 53 -9.93 -8.83 -11.48
CA ASP A 53 -10.55 -9.26 -12.72
C ASP A 53 -11.61 -8.24 -13.14
N VAL A 54 -11.42 -7.59 -14.29
CA VAL A 54 -12.30 -6.53 -14.78
C VAL A 54 -13.64 -7.09 -15.27
N GLU A 55 -13.66 -8.33 -15.77
CA GLU A 55 -14.87 -8.96 -16.29
C GLU A 55 -15.81 -9.35 -15.16
N THR A 56 -15.26 -10.01 -14.13
CA THR A 56 -16.06 -10.47 -12.98
C THR A 56 -16.18 -9.41 -11.89
N ARG A 57 -15.33 -8.36 -11.91
CA ARG A 57 -15.22 -7.31 -10.89
C ARG A 57 -14.82 -7.83 -9.51
N GLU A 58 -14.02 -8.90 -9.49
CA GLU A 58 -13.58 -9.56 -8.26
C GLU A 58 -12.06 -9.56 -8.12
N PHE A 59 -11.57 -9.53 -6.89
CA PHE A 59 -10.15 -9.72 -6.60
C PHE A 59 -9.84 -11.20 -6.42
N LYS A 60 -9.00 -11.76 -7.30
CA LYS A 60 -8.42 -13.09 -7.14
C LYS A 60 -7.14 -12.98 -6.30
N CYS A 61 -7.31 -13.16 -4.99
CA CYS A 61 -6.22 -13.06 -4.02
C CYS A 61 -5.60 -14.42 -3.70
N LYS A 62 -4.30 -14.40 -3.41
CA LYS A 62 -3.56 -15.50 -2.79
C LYS A 62 -3.06 -15.05 -1.41
N GLU A 63 -3.08 -15.99 -0.47
CA GLU A 63 -2.51 -15.81 0.86
C GLU A 63 -1.21 -16.60 1.00
N PHE A 64 -0.28 -16.03 1.76
CA PHE A 64 0.98 -16.64 2.15
C PHE A 64 1.09 -16.54 3.67
N HIS A 65 1.42 -17.68 4.30
CA HIS A 65 1.57 -17.82 5.75
C HIS A 65 2.98 -18.34 6.05
N GLU A 66 3.98 -17.65 5.52
CA GLU A 66 5.39 -18.03 5.56
C GLU A 66 6.28 -16.77 5.62
N PRO A 67 7.55 -16.88 6.06
CA PRO A 67 8.49 -15.79 5.99
C PRO A 67 8.77 -15.38 4.54
N LEU A 68 8.66 -14.08 4.26
CA LEU A 68 8.85 -13.50 2.95
C LEU A 68 9.70 -12.23 3.06
N GLU A 69 10.63 -12.04 2.13
CA GLU A 69 11.23 -10.73 1.89
C GLU A 69 10.25 -9.88 1.08
N ILE A 70 10.03 -8.63 1.49
CA ILE A 70 9.33 -7.59 0.73
C ILE A 70 10.35 -6.91 -0.17
N LEU A 71 10.38 -7.34 -1.43
CA LEU A 71 11.29 -6.83 -2.44
C LEU A 71 10.94 -5.40 -2.86
N SER A 72 9.65 -5.08 -2.88
CA SER A 72 9.16 -3.73 -3.14
C SER A 72 7.74 -3.55 -2.61
N LEU A 73 7.50 -2.39 -2.02
CA LEU A 73 6.20 -1.88 -1.63
C LEU A 73 6.02 -0.52 -2.29
N ILE A 74 5.20 -0.44 -3.34
CA ILE A 74 5.06 0.78 -4.15
C ILE A 74 3.59 1.17 -4.20
N GLY A 75 3.30 2.43 -3.93
CA GLY A 75 1.92 2.89 -3.93
C GLY A 75 1.74 4.39 -3.83
N ASN A 76 0.51 4.78 -3.56
CA ASN A 76 0.13 6.17 -3.33
C ASN A 76 -0.99 6.29 -2.30
N VAL A 77 -1.04 7.47 -1.70
CA VAL A 77 -2.14 8.00 -0.90
C VAL A 77 -2.85 9.05 -1.74
N THR A 78 -4.17 8.97 -1.79
CA THR A 78 -5.08 9.93 -2.45
C THR A 78 -6.31 10.13 -1.55
N VAL A 79 -7.34 10.85 -2.02
CA VAL A 79 -8.58 11.05 -1.26
C VAL A 79 -9.78 10.48 -2.02
N MET A 80 -10.67 9.81 -1.28
CA MET A 80 -11.99 9.40 -1.75
C MET A 80 -13.01 9.65 -0.65
N ASP A 81 -14.12 10.32 -0.96
CA ASP A 81 -15.18 10.64 0.01
C ASP A 81 -14.66 11.31 1.29
N GLY A 82 -13.68 12.21 1.14
CA GLY A 82 -13.05 12.95 2.25
C GLY A 82 -12.12 12.11 3.13
N LYS A 83 -11.85 10.85 2.78
CA LYS A 83 -10.97 9.93 3.53
C LYS A 83 -9.72 9.57 2.73
N PRO A 84 -8.59 9.26 3.38
CA PRO A 84 -7.43 8.72 2.70
C PRO A 84 -7.77 7.42 1.97
N TYR A 85 -7.24 7.28 0.75
CA TYR A 85 -7.39 6.13 -0.12
C TYR A 85 -6.01 5.64 -0.53
N PHE A 86 -5.71 4.39 -0.17
CA PHE A 86 -4.45 3.73 -0.50
C PHE A 86 -4.58 2.90 -1.77
N HIS A 87 -3.57 2.98 -2.63
CA HIS A 87 -3.37 2.02 -3.70
C HIS A 87 -1.92 1.57 -3.69
N ILE A 88 -1.70 0.36 -3.21
CA ILE A 88 -0.37 -0.21 -2.98
C ILE A 88 -0.26 -1.54 -3.71
N HIS A 89 0.83 -1.72 -4.44
CA HIS A 89 1.28 -3.00 -4.97
C HIS A 89 2.50 -3.48 -4.19
N ILE A 90 2.68 -4.79 -4.15
CA ILE A 90 3.80 -5.42 -3.46
C ILE A 90 4.42 -6.52 -4.30
N ALA A 91 5.73 -6.68 -4.22
CA ALA A 91 6.46 -7.87 -4.66
C ALA A 91 7.20 -8.46 -3.46
N VAL A 92 7.16 -9.79 -3.34
CA VAL A 92 7.79 -10.56 -2.27
C VAL A 92 8.55 -11.75 -2.81
N SER A 93 9.50 -12.30 -2.04
CA SER A 93 10.12 -13.59 -2.32
C SER A 93 10.21 -14.51 -1.11
N ASP A 94 10.10 -15.82 -1.38
CA ASP A 94 10.34 -16.87 -0.38
C ASP A 94 11.83 -17.21 -0.21
N GLU A 95 12.11 -18.21 0.63
CA GLU A 95 13.45 -18.75 0.86
C GLU A 95 14.09 -19.37 -0.40
N GLN A 96 13.28 -19.80 -1.37
CA GLN A 96 13.75 -20.29 -2.67
C GLN A 96 13.96 -19.15 -3.69
N GLN A 97 13.82 -17.89 -3.28
CA GLN A 97 13.92 -16.69 -4.13
C GLN A 97 12.91 -16.66 -5.28
N ARG A 98 11.80 -17.38 -5.16
CA ARG A 98 10.67 -17.28 -6.07
C ARG A 98 9.90 -16.01 -5.73
N ALA A 99 9.53 -15.24 -6.74
CA ALA A 99 8.86 -13.97 -6.55
C ALA A 99 7.35 -14.07 -6.82
N TRP A 100 6.57 -13.41 -5.97
CA TRP A 100 5.14 -13.18 -6.17
C TRP A 100 4.79 -11.72 -5.92
N GLY A 101 3.62 -11.30 -6.39
CA GLY A 101 3.17 -9.93 -6.17
C GLY A 101 1.76 -9.68 -6.67
N GLY A 102 1.32 -8.45 -6.49
CA GLY A 102 0.00 -8.00 -6.92
C GLY A 102 -0.47 -6.77 -6.16
N HIS A 103 -1.77 -6.51 -6.25
CA HIS A 103 -2.42 -5.50 -5.43
C HIS A 103 -2.46 -5.96 -3.97
N LEU A 104 -1.83 -5.18 -3.08
CA LEU A 104 -1.76 -5.50 -1.66
C LEU A 104 -3.15 -5.34 -1.03
N LYS A 105 -3.61 -6.39 -0.35
CA LYS A 105 -4.78 -6.31 0.54
C LYS A 105 -4.34 -6.20 1.99
N GLU A 106 -3.38 -7.04 2.40
CA GLU A 106 -2.92 -7.11 3.77
C GLU A 106 -1.50 -7.68 3.81
N ALA A 107 -0.64 -7.13 4.67
CA ALA A 107 0.70 -7.67 4.93
C ALA A 107 1.04 -7.42 6.39
N ARG A 108 1.54 -8.45 7.08
CA ARG A 108 2.03 -8.36 8.46
C ARG A 108 3.54 -8.45 8.46
N ILE A 109 4.19 -7.51 9.14
CA ILE A 109 5.65 -7.49 9.23
C ILE A 109 6.16 -8.67 10.07
N GLY A 110 7.06 -9.46 9.49
CA GLY A 110 7.72 -10.60 10.13
C GLY A 110 9.08 -10.25 10.75
N GLY A 111 9.74 -9.23 10.22
CA GLY A 111 11.03 -8.69 10.69
C GLY A 111 10.95 -7.19 10.97
N THR A 112 11.21 -6.39 9.93
CA THR A 112 11.04 -4.93 9.92
C THR A 112 10.42 -4.50 8.60
N GLY A 113 9.74 -3.37 8.57
CA GLY A 113 9.32 -2.69 7.35
C GLY A 113 9.90 -1.27 7.34
N GLU A 114 10.59 -0.90 6.26
CA GLU A 114 11.17 0.43 6.07
C GLU A 114 10.46 1.11 4.91
N ILE A 115 9.73 2.18 5.21
CA ILE A 115 8.82 2.82 4.26
C ILE A 115 9.05 4.32 4.25
N PHE A 116 9.13 4.89 3.06
CA PHE A 116 9.18 6.30 2.78
C PHE A 116 7.84 6.77 2.23
N LEU A 117 7.28 7.81 2.83
CA LEU A 117 6.10 8.50 2.32
C LEU A 117 6.52 9.89 1.87
N THR A 118 6.61 10.10 0.56
CA THR A 118 6.92 11.42 -0.01
C THR A 118 5.61 12.17 -0.23
N VAL A 119 5.34 13.14 0.62
CA VAL A 119 4.15 14.01 0.54
C VAL A 119 4.31 14.97 -0.62
N LEU A 120 3.22 15.15 -1.35
CA LEU A 120 3.11 16.10 -2.44
C LEU A 120 2.08 17.15 -2.07
N ASP A 121 2.32 18.39 -2.47
CA ASP A 121 1.35 19.46 -2.25
C ASP A 121 0.08 19.24 -3.08
N GLY A 122 -1.07 19.42 -2.44
CA GLY A 122 -2.39 19.32 -3.06
C GLY A 122 -3.15 18.03 -2.75
N THR A 123 -4.13 17.72 -3.58
CA THR A 123 -5.04 16.59 -3.41
C THR A 123 -5.37 16.00 -4.78
N VAL A 124 -5.38 14.68 -4.85
CA VAL A 124 -5.94 13.94 -6.00
C VAL A 124 -7.12 13.12 -5.50
N GLY A 125 -8.26 13.29 -6.16
CA GLY A 125 -9.48 12.57 -5.85
C GLY A 125 -9.51 11.18 -6.47
N ARG A 126 -10.57 10.42 -6.15
CA ARG A 126 -10.92 9.16 -6.80
C ARG A 126 -12.35 9.25 -7.32
N MET A 127 -12.61 8.65 -8.48
CA MET A 127 -13.95 8.48 -9.01
C MET A 127 -14.12 7.10 -9.64
N GLN A 128 -15.35 6.60 -9.70
CA GLN A 128 -15.64 5.37 -10.42
C GLN A 128 -15.39 5.54 -11.92
N ASP A 129 -14.72 4.57 -12.52
CA ASP A 129 -14.50 4.55 -13.96
C ASP A 129 -15.77 4.17 -14.73
N ARG A 130 -16.57 5.18 -15.05
CA ARG A 130 -17.82 5.02 -15.81
C ARG A 130 -17.58 4.92 -17.32
N ILE A 131 -16.46 5.43 -17.82
CA ILE A 131 -16.14 5.43 -19.26
C ILE A 131 -15.57 4.07 -19.66
N GLY A 132 -14.56 3.58 -18.93
CA GLY A 132 -14.00 2.25 -19.14
C GLY A 132 -14.86 1.14 -18.57
N ASN A 133 -15.83 1.47 -17.69
CA ASN A 133 -16.74 0.53 -17.04
C ASN A 133 -16.02 -0.61 -16.29
N THR A 134 -14.82 -0.33 -15.80
CA THR A 134 -13.93 -1.33 -15.17
C THR A 134 -14.37 -1.70 -13.75
N GLY A 135 -15.24 -0.89 -13.14
CA GLY A 135 -15.59 -1.01 -11.71
C GLY A 135 -14.49 -0.52 -10.76
N LEU A 136 -13.42 0.09 -11.28
CA LEU A 136 -12.30 0.60 -10.50
C LEU A 136 -12.52 2.05 -10.07
N ASN A 137 -11.83 2.43 -9.00
CA ASN A 137 -11.68 3.82 -8.56
C ASN A 137 -10.41 4.41 -9.17
N ILE A 138 -10.58 5.21 -10.22
CA ILE A 138 -9.51 5.88 -10.95
C ILE A 138 -9.25 7.27 -10.39
N PHE A 139 -8.11 7.87 -10.71
CA PHE A 139 -7.82 9.25 -10.32
C PHE A 139 -8.86 10.22 -10.87
N SER A 140 -9.20 11.20 -10.05
CA SER A 140 -9.98 12.36 -10.43
C SER A 140 -9.13 13.60 -10.17
N PHE A 141 -8.74 14.25 -11.25
CA PHE A 141 -8.08 15.55 -11.20
C PHE A 141 -9.17 16.61 -11.29
N SER A 142 -9.31 17.42 -10.23
CA SER A 142 -10.17 18.60 -10.21
C SER A 142 -9.55 19.76 -10.97
#